data_AF-A0A931W1S0-F1
#
_entry.id   AF-A0A931W1S0-F1
#
_cell.length_a   1.000
_cell.length_b   1.000
_cell.length_c   1.000
_cell.angle_alpha   90.00
_cell.angle_beta   90.00
_cell.angle_gamma   90.00
#
_symmetry.space_group_name_H-M   'P 1'
#
loop_
_entity.id
_entity.type
_entity.pdbx_description
1 polymer ?
#
loop_
_entity_poly.entity_id
_entity_poly.type
_entity_poly.pdbx_seq_one_letter_code
_entity_poly.pdbx_strand_id
1 'polypeptide(L)'
;MSLIVAKSLSKTYATDSVAVKALQEVNFDIEVGAFLAFVGPSGSGKTTLLNLIGCLDKPTSGSLQVAGVDVLKLGRRQAAEFRGQNVGFIFQSFNLIAVLTAFENVEYPLVMVQELRPAERRDRVLKALKAVGMLEQKNQMPEQL
;
A
#
# COMPACT_ATOMS: atom_id res chain seq x y z
N MET A 1 -20.36 -2.76 -6.77
CA MET A 1 -19.56 -4.00 -6.64
C MET A 1 -18.43 -3.66 -5.72
N SER A 2 -18.26 -4.42 -4.64
CA SER A 2 -17.28 -4.11 -3.61
C SER A 2 -15.85 -4.31 -4.13
N LEU A 3 -15.01 -3.29 -3.93
CA LEU A 3 -13.59 -3.30 -4.27
C LEU A 3 -12.77 -4.12 -3.26
N ILE A 4 -13.15 -4.06 -1.98
CA ILE A 4 -12.51 -4.81 -0.89
C ILE A 4 -13.59 -5.54 -0.12
N VAL A 5 -13.37 -6.83 0.13
CA VAL A 5 -14.29 -7.71 0.87
C VAL A 5 -13.49 -8.48 1.91
N ALA A 6 -13.80 -8.27 3.19
CA ALA A 6 -13.19 -8.98 4.31
C ALA A 6 -14.25 -9.83 5.01
N LYS A 7 -13.99 -11.14 5.15
CA LYS A 7 -14.89 -12.07 5.86
C LYS A 7 -14.15 -12.84 6.94
N SER A 8 -14.61 -12.69 8.18
CA SER A 8 -14.01 -13.25 9.40
C SER A 8 -12.49 -13.06 9.45
N LEU A 9 -12.01 -11.90 8.97
CA LEU A 9 -10.60 -11.63 8.76
C LEU A 9 -9.88 -11.54 10.11
N SER A 10 -8.87 -12.39 10.30
CA SER A 10 -8.09 -12.42 11.53
C SER A 10 -6.59 -12.42 11.26
N LYS A 11 -5.84 -11.81 12.17
CA LYS A 11 -4.38 -11.78 12.13
C LYS A 11 -3.83 -11.92 13.53
N THR A 12 -3.00 -12.94 13.70
CA THR A 12 -2.25 -13.20 14.93
C THR A 12 -0.77 -13.15 14.59
N TYR A 13 -0.02 -12.33 15.33
CA TYR A 13 1.44 -12.34 15.33
C TYR A 13 1.89 -13.21 16.49
N ALA A 14 2.60 -14.30 16.18
CA ALA A 14 3.19 -15.18 17.18
C ALA A 14 4.68 -14.88 17.28
N THR A 15 5.17 -14.65 18.49
CA THR A 15 6.58 -14.80 18.87
C THR A 15 6.72 -16.05 19.75
N ASP A 16 7.96 -16.47 20.00
CA ASP A 16 8.24 -17.70 20.77
C ASP A 16 7.60 -17.72 22.18
N SER A 17 7.25 -16.56 22.73
CA SER A 17 6.70 -16.41 24.08
C SER A 17 5.27 -15.86 24.14
N VAL A 18 4.77 -15.17 23.10
CA VAL A 18 3.46 -14.49 23.13
C VAL A 18 2.77 -14.51 21.77
N ALA A 19 1.47 -14.77 21.77
CA ALA A 19 0.60 -14.60 20.60
C ALA A 19 -0.27 -13.34 20.75
N VAL A 20 -0.09 -12.37 19.83
CA VAL A 20 -0.86 -11.13 19.80
C VAL A 20 -1.89 -11.18 18.69
N LYS A 21 -3.18 -11.15 19.05
CA LYS A 21 -4.30 -11.07 18.10
C LYS A 21 -4.53 -9.62 17.66
N ALA A 22 -3.90 -9.24 16.55
CA ALA A 22 -4.00 -7.89 16.00
C ALA A 22 -5.35 -7.62 15.31
N LEU A 23 -5.97 -8.63 14.70
CA LEU A 23 -7.33 -8.55 14.14
C LEU A 23 -8.11 -9.81 14.53
N GLN A 24 -9.39 -9.65 14.87
CA GLN A 24 -10.26 -10.72 15.33
C GLN A 24 -11.59 -10.67 14.57
N GLU A 25 -11.78 -11.63 13.66
CA GLU A 25 -13.04 -11.88 12.95
C GLU A 25 -13.68 -10.64 12.32
N VAL A 26 -12.86 -9.79 11.70
CA VAL A 26 -13.33 -8.52 11.13
C VAL A 26 -14.11 -8.79 9.84
N ASN A 27 -15.27 -8.18 9.70
CA ASN A 27 -16.14 -8.26 8.52
C ASN A 27 -16.45 -6.86 8.01
N PHE A 28 -16.18 -6.59 6.73
CA PHE A 28 -16.60 -5.36 6.06
C PHE A 28 -16.49 -5.50 4.53
N ASP A 29 -17.21 -4.63 3.84
CA ASP A 29 -17.14 -4.44 2.40
C ASP A 29 -16.91 -2.95 2.10
N ILE A 30 -16.03 -2.65 1.14
CA ILE A 30 -15.74 -1.28 0.67
C ILE A 30 -16.08 -1.21 -0.81
N GLU A 31 -16.98 -0.31 -1.19
CA GLU A 31 -17.35 -0.08 -2.59
C GLU A 31 -16.27 0.70 -3.37
N VAL A 32 -16.27 0.52 -4.69
CA VAL A 32 -15.42 1.31 -5.60
C VAL A 32 -15.73 2.80 -5.44
N GLY A 33 -14.68 3.63 -5.34
CA GLY A 33 -14.81 5.08 -5.20
C GLY A 33 -15.13 5.56 -3.78
N ALA A 34 -15.20 4.66 -2.80
CA ALA A 34 -15.44 5.04 -1.41
C ALA A 34 -14.29 5.87 -0.84
N PHE A 35 -14.64 6.88 -0.04
CA PHE A 35 -13.72 7.63 0.81
C PHE A 35 -14.05 7.33 2.27
N LEU A 36 -13.12 6.72 3.00
CA LEU A 36 -13.37 6.21 4.35
C LEU A 36 -12.15 6.37 5.25
N ALA A 37 -12.39 6.28 6.55
CA ALA A 37 -11.37 6.33 7.58
C ALA A 37 -11.54 5.19 8.59
N PHE A 38 -10.44 4.50 8.92
CA PHE A 38 -10.38 3.59 10.06
C PHE A 38 -9.86 4.33 11.28
N VAL A 39 -10.69 4.48 12.31
CA VAL A 39 -10.36 5.24 13.53
C VAL A 39 -10.34 4.30 14.74
N GLY A 40 -9.39 4.52 15.66
CA GLY A 40 -9.27 3.73 16.88
C GLY A 40 -7.96 4.00 17.62
N PRO A 41 -7.81 3.54 18.88
CA PRO A 41 -6.63 3.78 19.71
C PRO A 41 -5.36 3.17 19.12
N SER A 42 -4.18 3.63 19.56
CA SER A 42 -2.91 3.00 19.17
C SER A 42 -2.93 1.51 19.52
N GLY A 43 -2.37 0.67 18.65
CA GLY A 43 -2.37 -0.79 18.83
C GLY A 43 -3.66 -1.52 18.46
N SER A 44 -4.73 -0.82 18.04
CA SER A 44 -6.02 -1.45 17.69
C SER A 44 -6.04 -2.27 16.38
N GLY A 45 -4.89 -2.51 15.75
CA GLY A 45 -4.81 -3.30 14.51
C GLY A 45 -5.05 -2.54 13.20
N LYS A 46 -5.18 -1.20 13.20
CA LYS A 46 -5.40 -0.40 11.97
C LYS A 46 -4.30 -0.59 10.93
N THR A 47 -3.04 -0.44 11.35
CA THR A 47 -1.88 -0.63 10.46
C THR A 47 -1.81 -2.07 9.95
N THR A 48 -2.14 -3.04 10.81
CA THR A 48 -2.27 -4.44 10.40
C THR A 48 -3.30 -4.60 9.29
N LEU A 49 -4.49 -4.02 9.45
CA LEU A 49 -5.54 -4.08 8.44
C LEU A 49 -5.10 -3.45 7.11
N LEU A 50 -4.50 -2.26 7.15
CA LEU A 50 -3.98 -1.60 5.96
C LEU A 50 -2.88 -2.42 5.27
N ASN A 51 -2.01 -3.07 6.04
CA ASN A 51 -0.98 -3.95 5.49
C ASN A 51 -1.56 -5.19 4.80
N LEU A 52 -2.64 -5.77 5.35
CA LEU A 52 -3.33 -6.90 4.73
C LEU A 52 -4.03 -6.48 3.42
N ILE A 53 -4.76 -5.36 3.43
CA ILE A 53 -5.39 -4.79 2.21
C ILE A 53 -4.32 -4.48 1.17
N GLY A 54 -3.22 -3.88 1.61
CA GLY A 54 -2.08 -3.57 0.76
C GLY A 54 -1.27 -4.78 0.34
N CYS A 55 -1.67 -6.02 0.64
CA CYS A 55 -0.93 -7.25 0.30
C CYS A 55 0.54 -7.23 0.77
N LEU A 56 0.85 -6.51 1.85
CA LEU A 56 2.17 -6.46 2.49
C LEU A 56 2.34 -7.58 3.52
N ASP A 57 1.22 -8.15 3.97
CA ASP A 57 1.16 -9.26 4.91
C ASP A 57 -0.03 -10.18 4.53
N LYS A 58 -0.11 -11.37 5.13
CA LYS A 58 -1.20 -12.33 4.92
C LYS A 58 -2.05 -12.52 6.17
N PRO A 59 -3.37 -12.71 6.05
CA PRO A 59 -4.18 -13.03 7.21
C PRO A 59 -3.83 -14.41 7.76
N THR A 60 -4.06 -14.59 9.06
CA THR A 60 -3.89 -15.90 9.72
C THR A 60 -5.09 -16.81 9.45
N SER A 61 -6.29 -16.23 9.38
CA SER A 61 -7.52 -16.92 9.02
C SER A 61 -8.55 -15.94 8.45
N GLY A 62 -9.65 -16.48 7.91
CA GLY A 62 -10.65 -15.71 7.18
C GLY A 62 -10.27 -15.51 5.72
N SER A 63 -10.93 -14.55 5.06
CA SER A 63 -10.65 -14.21 3.66
C SER A 63 -10.63 -12.70 3.44
N LEU A 64 -9.80 -12.27 2.50
CA LEU A 64 -9.70 -10.89 2.06
C LEU A 64 -9.56 -10.87 0.55
N GLN A 65 -10.52 -10.25 -0.13
CA GLN A 65 -10.44 -9.96 -1.55
C GLN A 65 -10.19 -8.47 -1.76
N VAL A 66 -9.28 -8.14 -2.67
CA VAL A 66 -8.95 -6.76 -3.07
C VAL A 66 -8.94 -6.72 -4.58
N ALA A 67 -9.72 -5.82 -5.19
CA ALA A 67 -9.88 -5.72 -6.64
C ALA A 67 -10.24 -7.07 -7.30
N GLY A 68 -11.10 -7.86 -6.65
CA GLY A 68 -11.53 -9.19 -7.12
C GLY A 68 -10.49 -10.31 -6.95
N VAL A 69 -9.32 -10.02 -6.37
CA VAL A 69 -8.25 -10.99 -6.15
C VAL A 69 -8.21 -11.41 -4.68
N ASP A 70 -8.22 -12.72 -4.42
CA ASP A 70 -8.00 -13.29 -3.10
C ASP A 70 -6.52 -13.20 -2.70
N VAL A 71 -6.22 -12.37 -1.71
CA VAL A 71 -4.84 -12.03 -1.33
C VAL A 71 -4.09 -13.23 -0.73
N LEU A 72 -4.80 -14.21 -0.18
CA LEU A 72 -4.18 -15.41 0.40
C LEU A 72 -3.49 -16.27 -0.67
N LYS A 73 -4.08 -16.30 -1.87
CA LYS A 73 -3.62 -17.13 -3.00
C LYS A 73 -2.39 -16.55 -3.71
N LEU A 74 -2.04 -15.29 -3.46
CA LEU A 74 -0.90 -14.66 -4.08
C LEU A 74 0.41 -15.17 -3.47
N GLY A 75 1.29 -15.70 -4.31
CA GLY A 75 2.70 -15.90 -3.96
C GLY A 75 3.42 -14.55 -3.78
N ARG A 76 4.63 -14.56 -3.21
CA ARG A 76 5.37 -13.31 -2.89
C ARG A 76 5.58 -12.41 -4.12
N ARG A 77 5.93 -12.99 -5.28
CA ARG A 77 6.11 -12.24 -6.54
C ARG A 77 4.80 -11.68 -7.07
N GLN A 78 3.74 -12.50 -7.09
CA GLN A 78 2.41 -12.09 -7.56
C GLN A 78 1.82 -10.99 -6.67
N ALA A 79 2.04 -11.04 -5.35
CA ALA A 79 1.63 -9.99 -4.44
C ALA A 79 2.35 -8.66 -4.74
N ALA A 80 3.65 -8.69 -5.07
CA ALA A 80 4.38 -7.48 -5.42
C ALA A 80 3.88 -6.85 -6.73
N GLU A 81 3.63 -7.68 -7.74
CA GLU A 81 3.08 -7.26 -9.03
C GLU A 81 1.67 -6.68 -8.87
N PHE A 82 0.80 -7.37 -8.12
CA PHE A 82 -0.54 -6.89 -7.79
C PHE A 82 -0.51 -5.53 -7.09
N ARG A 83 0.37 -5.35 -6.09
CA ARG A 83 0.51 -4.07 -5.37
C ARG A 83 0.86 -2.93 -6.32
N GLY A 84 1.89 -3.08 -7.16
CA GLY A 84 2.32 -1.98 -8.02
C GLY A 84 1.35 -1.63 -9.16
N GLN A 85 0.36 -2.48 -9.41
CA GLN A 85 -0.72 -2.21 -10.37
C GLN A 85 -2.01 -1.67 -9.73
N ASN A 86 -2.32 -2.09 -8.49
CA ASN A 86 -3.66 -1.87 -7.91
C ASN A 86 -3.65 -1.04 -6.61
N VAL A 87 -2.50 -0.90 -5.94
CA VAL A 87 -2.43 -0.32 -4.60
C VAL A 87 -1.38 0.79 -4.53
N GLY A 88 -1.83 2.01 -4.24
CA GLY A 88 -0.96 3.10 -3.78
C GLY A 88 -0.92 3.12 -2.24
N PHE A 89 0.28 3.22 -1.65
CA PHE A 89 0.45 3.28 -0.20
C PHE A 89 1.19 4.56 0.19
N ILE A 90 0.64 5.29 1.17
CA ILE A 90 1.29 6.44 1.79
C ILE A 90 1.51 6.09 3.26
N PHE A 91 2.75 6.19 3.71
CA PHE A 91 3.15 5.83 5.06
C PHE A 91 3.11 7.05 6.00
N GLN A 92 2.97 6.80 7.30
CA GLN A 92 3.01 7.87 8.31
C GLN A 92 4.39 8.53 8.38
N SER A 93 5.47 7.73 8.27
CA SER A 93 6.82 8.22 7.98
C SER A 93 7.05 8.11 6.48
N PHE A 94 7.58 9.14 5.84
CA PHE A 94 7.56 9.27 4.37
C PHE A 94 8.22 8.12 3.59
N ASN A 95 9.08 7.30 4.21
CA ASN A 95 9.73 6.13 3.61
C ASN A 95 10.36 6.41 2.23
N LEU A 96 10.87 7.63 2.04
CA LEU A 96 11.59 8.02 0.83
C LEU A 96 12.98 7.38 0.81
N ILE A 97 13.46 7.04 -0.39
CA ILE A 97 14.83 6.60 -0.61
C ILE A 97 15.72 7.84 -0.54
N ALA A 98 16.48 7.95 0.55
CA ALA A 98 17.25 9.15 0.88
C ALA A 98 18.26 9.57 -0.19
N VAL A 99 18.77 8.61 -0.96
CA VAL A 99 19.78 8.84 -2.02
C VAL A 99 19.17 9.21 -3.38
N LEU A 100 17.85 9.32 -3.46
CA LEU A 100 17.12 9.65 -4.69
C LEU A 100 16.45 11.01 -4.54
N THR A 101 16.40 11.78 -5.63
CA THR A 101 15.63 13.03 -5.71
C THR A 101 14.12 12.78 -5.57
N ALA A 102 13.34 13.84 -5.35
CA ALA A 102 11.88 13.75 -5.37
C ALA A 102 11.35 13.17 -6.69
N PHE A 103 11.94 13.55 -7.83
CA PHE A 103 11.63 12.97 -9.13
C PHE A 103 11.90 11.47 -9.15
N GLU A 104 13.09 11.05 -8.74
CA GLU A 104 13.50 9.64 -8.78
C GLU A 104 12.68 8.77 -7.82
N ASN A 105 12.31 9.28 -6.64
CA ASN A 105 11.42 8.57 -5.71
C ASN A 105 10.04 8.29 -6.33
N VAL A 106 9.47 9.26 -7.05
CA VAL A 106 8.17 9.09 -7.74
C VAL A 106 8.33 8.24 -9.01
N GLU A 107 9.47 8.31 -9.68
CA GLU A 107 9.79 7.53 -10.89
C GLU A 107 10.01 6.03 -10.57
N TYR A 108 10.66 5.74 -9.44
CA TYR A 108 11.10 4.41 -9.04
C TYR A 108 10.04 3.29 -9.21
N PRO A 109 8.80 3.41 -8.69
CA PRO A 109 7.79 2.37 -8.87
C PRO A 109 7.37 2.18 -10.33
N LEU A 110 7.42 3.24 -11.16
CA LEU A 110 7.09 3.14 -12.58
C LEU A 110 8.15 2.39 -13.38
N VAL A 111 9.41 2.46 -12.96
CA VAL A 111 10.51 1.66 -13.54
C VAL A 111 10.38 0.21 -13.11
N MET A 112 10.18 -0.02 -11.81
CA MET A 112 10.29 -1.35 -11.22
C MET A 112 9.06 -2.24 -11.47
N VAL A 113 7.88 -1.66 -11.71
CA VAL A 113 6.63 -2.42 -11.80
C VAL A 113 5.90 -2.27 -13.13
N GLN A 114 5.97 -1.08 -13.76
CA GLN A 114 5.16 -0.79 -14.95
C GLN A 114 5.97 -0.75 -16.25
N GLU A 115 7.31 -0.87 -16.18
CA GLU A 115 8.23 -0.88 -17.32
C GLU A 115 7.94 0.21 -18.38
N LEU A 116 7.48 1.38 -17.93
CA LEU A 116 7.04 2.44 -18.84
C LEU A 116 8.23 3.04 -19.60
N ARG A 117 7.98 3.36 -20.88
CA ARG A 117 8.96 4.04 -21.75
C ARG A 117 9.43 5.35 -21.10
N PRO A 118 10.72 5.72 -21.23
CA PRO A 118 11.28 6.87 -20.52
C PRO A 118 10.50 8.18 -20.69
N ALA A 119 10.02 8.49 -21.90
CA ALA A 119 9.28 9.72 -22.18
C ALA A 119 7.91 9.76 -21.45
N GLU A 120 7.17 8.65 -21.49
CA GLU A 120 5.87 8.53 -20.83
C GLU A 120 6.01 8.60 -19.31
N ARG A 121 7.01 7.90 -18.78
CA ARG A 121 7.31 7.89 -17.35
C ARG A 121 7.64 9.29 -16.84
N ARG A 122 8.51 10.03 -17.55
CA ARG A 122 8.86 11.41 -17.21
C ARG A 122 7.63 12.31 -17.16
N ASP A 123 6.76 12.24 -18.17
CA ASP A 123 5.53 13.04 -18.20
C ASP A 123 4.61 12.75 -17.00
N ARG A 124 4.41 11.46 -16.66
CA ARG A 124 3.61 11.06 -15.49
C ARG A 124 4.19 11.57 -14.17
N VAL A 125 5.51 11.45 -13.98
CA VAL A 125 6.18 11.91 -12.76
C VAL A 125 6.05 13.43 -12.62
N LEU A 126 6.29 14.20 -13.69
CA LEU A 126 6.16 15.65 -13.64
C LEU A 126 4.72 16.10 -13.36
N LYS A 127 3.72 15.40 -13.93
CA LYS A 127 2.31 15.64 -13.62
C LYS A 127 1.97 15.36 -12.16
N ALA A 128 2.46 14.25 -11.60
CA ALA A 128 2.25 13.91 -10.19
C ALA A 128 2.88 14.95 -9.25
N LEU A 129 4.15 15.32 -9.48
CA LEU A 129 4.82 16.37 -8.71
C LEU A 129 4.11 17.72 -8.80
N LYS A 130 3.63 18.09 -10.00
CA LYS A 130 2.85 19.31 -10.20
C LYS A 130 1.54 19.29 -9.42
N ALA A 131 0.83 18.16 -9.42
CA ALA A 131 -0.45 18.01 -8.72
C ALA A 131 -0.34 18.22 -7.20
N VAL A 132 0.83 17.93 -6.62
CA VAL A 132 1.13 18.14 -5.19
C VAL A 132 1.96 19.39 -4.92
N GLY A 133 2.21 20.24 -5.93
CA GLY A 133 2.92 21.50 -5.77
C GLY A 133 4.44 21.40 -5.57
N MET A 134 5.06 20.27 -5.96
CA MET A 134 6.49 19.99 -5.73
C MET A 134 7.33 19.98 -7.02
N LEU A 135 6.84 20.59 -8.11
CA LEU A 135 7.51 20.52 -9.40
C LEU A 135 8.89 21.20 -9.40
N GLU A 136 9.03 22.31 -8.66
CA GLU A 136 10.29 23.07 -8.57
C GLU A 136 11.35 22.33 -7.73
N GLN A 137 10.91 21.54 -6.75
CA GLN A 137 11.75 20.72 -5.86
C GLN A 137 12.09 19.35 -6.46
N LYS A 138 11.73 19.07 -7.72
CA LYS A 138 11.90 17.73 -8.32
C LYS A 138 13.33 17.16 -8.24
N ASN A 139 14.34 18.03 -8.22
CA ASN A 139 15.75 17.64 -8.17
C ASN A 139 16.33 17.65 -6.74
N GLN A 140 15.51 17.97 -5.72
CA GLN A 140 15.92 17.98 -4.33
C GLN A 140 15.84 16.58 -3.74
N MET A 141 16.81 16.25 -2.89
CA MET A 141 16.85 15.02 -2.11
C MET A 141 15.95 15.16 -0.87
N PRO A 142 15.45 14.06 -0.26
CA PRO A 142 14.55 14.11 0.88
C PRO A 142 15.00 14.99 2.06
N GLU A 143 16.30 15.11 2.30
CA GLU A 143 16.86 15.97 3.36
C GLU A 143 16.77 17.48 3.06
N GLN A 144 16.45 17.85 1.82
CA GLN A 144 16.37 19.21 1.30
C GLN A 144 14.92 19.69 1.09
N LEU A 145 13.94 18.81 1.34
CA LEU A 145 12.51 19.06 1.14
C LEU A 145 11.84 19.69 2.37
#